data_AF-A0A944Q6L0-F1
#
_entry.id   AF-A0A944Q6L0-F1
#
_cell.length_a   1.000
_cell.length_b   1.000
_cell.length_c   1.000
_cell.angle_alpha   90.00
_cell.angle_beta   90.00
_cell.angle_gamma   90.00
#
_symmetry.space_group_name_H-M   'P 1'
#
loop_
_entity.id
_entity.type
_entity.pdbx_description
1 polymer ?
#
loop_
_entity_poly.entity_id
_entity_poly.type
_entity_poly.pdbx_seq_one_letter_code
_entity_poly.pdbx_strand_id
1 'polypeptide(L)'
;MGEKTEKITIRISPETAERLKLRAEAEKTTVTALLTEAAERDPRLELAAARFRELKKSGLIEEFAAAFPNEEPDASDRSGTRAA
;
A
#
# COMPACT_ATOMS: atom_id res chain seq x y z
N MET A 1 4.48 25.64 11.19
CA MET A 1 5.90 25.37 10.88
C MET A 1 5.92 24.78 9.48
N GLY A 2 6.65 25.38 8.52
CA GLY A 2 6.75 24.79 7.18
C GLY A 2 7.55 23.50 7.24
N GLU A 3 7.05 22.42 6.62
CA GLU A 3 7.80 21.18 6.49
C GLU A 3 9.13 21.46 5.80
N LYS A 4 10.24 21.05 6.44
CA LYS A 4 11.56 21.06 5.82
C LYS A 4 11.58 19.94 4.78
N THR A 5 11.63 20.30 3.51
CA THR A 5 11.87 19.35 2.42
C THR A 5 13.37 19.29 2.11
N GLU A 6 13.91 18.08 2.05
CA GLU A 6 15.31 17.85 1.65
C GLU A 6 15.36 17.24 0.25
N LYS A 7 16.22 17.78 -0.61
CA LYS A 7 16.41 17.28 -1.97
C LYS A 7 17.60 16.32 -2.01
N ILE A 8 17.32 15.07 -2.35
CA ILE A 8 18.34 14.01 -2.47
C ILE A 8 18.49 13.64 -3.95
N THR A 9 19.73 13.37 -4.39
CA THR A 9 20.01 12.85 -5.74
C THR A 9 20.49 11.42 -5.62
N ILE A 10 19.77 10.49 -6.24
CA ILE A 10 20.13 9.06 -6.28
C ILE A 10 20.56 8.67 -7.69
N ARG A 11 21.52 7.76 -7.79
CA ARG A 11 21.94 7.16 -9.07
C ARG A 11 21.24 5.81 -9.23
N ILE A 12 20.55 5.64 -10.35
CA ILE A 12 19.83 4.40 -10.71
C ILE A 12 20.15 4.03 -12.16
N SER A 13 19.94 2.76 -12.53
CA SER A 13 20.11 2.34 -13.92
C SER A 13 19.05 2.98 -14.83
N PRO A 14 19.34 3.17 -16.14
CA PRO A 14 18.37 3.71 -17.10
C PRO A 14 17.09 2.89 -17.16
N GLU A 15 17.20 1.56 -17.15
CA GLU A 15 16.07 0.64 -17.13
C GLU A 15 15.17 0.84 -15.89
N THR A 16 15.78 1.05 -14.72
CA THR A 16 15.01 1.31 -13.49
C THR A 16 14.29 2.65 -13.57
N ALA A 17 14.93 3.67 -14.15
CA ALA A 17 14.32 4.98 -14.34
C ALA A 17 13.11 4.92 -15.29
N GLU A 18 13.21 4.17 -16.39
CA GLU A 18 12.09 3.96 -17.32
C GLU A 18 10.93 3.21 -16.67
N ARG A 19 11.22 2.12 -15.94
CA ARG A 19 10.20 1.37 -15.20
C ARG A 19 9.47 2.24 -14.18
N LEU A 20 10.18 3.09 -13.44
CA LEU A 20 9.58 4.01 -12.47
C LEU A 20 8.67 5.04 -13.16
N LYS A 21 9.09 5.58 -14.32
CA LYS A 21 8.26 6.51 -15.10
C LYS A 21 6.99 5.87 -15.61
N LEU A 22 7.10 4.70 -16.26
CA LEU A 22 5.95 3.96 -16.78
C LEU A 22 4.96 3.61 -15.67
N ARG A 23 5.47 3.21 -14.49
CA ARG A 23 4.63 2.94 -13.32
C ARG A 23 3.94 4.20 -12.80
N ALA A 24 4.65 5.31 -12.71
CA ALA A 24 4.08 6.58 -12.26
C ALA A 24 2.97 7.07 -13.21
N GLU A 25 3.16 6.92 -14.52
CA GLU A 25 2.14 7.24 -15.54
C GLU A 25 0.91 6.34 -15.41
N ALA A 26 1.10 5.03 -15.26
CA ALA A 26 0.00 4.07 -15.10
C ALA A 26 -0.83 4.33 -13.83
N GLU A 27 -0.15 4.67 -12.72
CA GLU A 27 -0.78 4.98 -11.43
C GLU A 27 -1.21 6.46 -11.31
N LYS A 28 -1.04 7.26 -12.36
CA LYS A 28 -1.34 8.71 -12.40
C LYS A 28 -0.73 9.48 -11.21
N THR A 29 0.49 9.10 -10.85
CA THR A 29 1.26 9.65 -9.72
C THR A 29 2.63 10.14 -10.18
N THR A 30 3.49 10.53 -9.24
CA THR A 30 4.88 10.94 -9.53
C THR A 30 5.87 9.87 -9.07
N VAL A 31 7.03 9.82 -9.72
CA VAL A 31 8.13 8.93 -9.29
C VAL A 31 8.55 9.22 -7.85
N THR A 32 8.54 10.50 -7.44
CA THR A 32 8.84 10.87 -6.05
C THR A 32 7.82 10.28 -5.08
N ALA A 33 6.52 10.39 -5.39
CA ALA A 33 5.47 9.80 -4.55
C ALA A 33 5.62 8.27 -4.43
N LEU A 34 5.94 7.57 -5.53
CA LEU A 34 6.22 6.14 -5.50
C LEU A 34 7.42 5.79 -4.61
N LEU A 35 8.49 6.57 -4.69
CA LEU A 35 9.71 6.34 -3.89
C LEU A 35 9.48 6.68 -2.42
N THR A 36 8.76 7.76 -2.11
CA THR A 36 8.38 8.13 -0.75
C THR A 36 7.52 7.04 -0.12
N GLU A 37 6.46 6.60 -0.81
CA GLU A 37 5.60 5.52 -0.31
C GLU A 37 6.40 4.24 -0.07
N ALA A 38 7.27 3.86 -1.02
CA ALA A 38 8.11 2.69 -0.86
C ALA A 38 9.12 2.81 0.31
N ALA A 39 9.64 4.01 0.56
CA ALA A 39 10.56 4.27 1.67
C ALA A 39 9.85 4.28 3.04
N GLU A 40 8.58 4.68 3.08
CA GLU A 40 7.77 4.72 4.29
C GLU A 40 7.14 3.36 4.66
N ARG A 41 7.13 2.38 3.73
CA ARG A 41 6.65 1.02 4.02
C ARG A 41 7.52 0.35 5.08
N ASP A 42 6.89 -0.05 6.18
CA ASP A 42 7.55 -0.85 7.22
C ASP A 42 7.85 -2.26 6.69
N PRO A 43 9.15 -2.66 6.59
CA PRO A 43 9.53 -3.99 6.12
C PRO A 43 8.94 -5.14 6.96
N ARG A 44 8.61 -4.89 8.24
CA ARG A 44 7.99 -5.89 9.12
C ARG A 44 6.56 -6.20 8.71
N LEU A 45 5.88 -5.24 8.08
CA LEU A 45 4.50 -5.37 7.62
C LEU A 45 4.39 -5.98 6.21
N GLU A 46 5.48 -6.03 5.43
CA GLU A 46 5.50 -6.69 4.13
C GLU A 46 5.16 -8.19 4.23
N LEU A 47 5.65 -8.86 5.29
CA LEU A 47 5.30 -10.26 5.56
C LEU A 47 3.81 -10.40 5.93
N ALA A 48 3.28 -9.49 6.75
CA ALA A 48 1.86 -9.49 7.11
C ALA A 48 0.96 -9.23 5.88
N ALA A 49 1.34 -8.30 5.01
CA ALA A 49 0.65 -8.02 3.76
C ALA A 49 0.70 -9.22 2.80
N ALA A 50 1.83 -9.93 2.72
CA ALA A 50 1.94 -11.18 1.97
C ALA A 50 1.00 -12.26 2.53
N ARG A 51 1.02 -12.48 3.85
CA ARG A 51 0.13 -13.45 4.52
C ARG A 51 -1.34 -13.10 4.37
N PHE A 52 -1.70 -11.83 4.42
CA PHE A 52 -3.07 -11.38 4.21
C PHE A 52 -3.52 -11.59 2.76
N ARG A 53 -2.64 -11.38 1.77
CA ARG A 53 -2.92 -11.72 0.36
C ARG A 53 -3.07 -13.22 0.14
N GLU A 54 -2.32 -14.05 0.84
CA GLU A 54 -2.49 -15.51 0.84
C GLU A 54 -3.81 -15.92 1.48
N LEU A 55 -4.14 -15.35 2.64
CA LEU A 55 -5.42 -15.56 3.33
C LEU A 55 -6.61 -15.18 2.43
N LYS A 56 -6.53 -14.05 1.72
CA LYS A 56 -7.55 -13.62 0.75
C LYS A 56 -7.74 -14.56 -0.44
N LYS A 57 -6.75 -15.39 -0.75
CA LYS A 57 -6.85 -16.41 -1.80
C LYS A 57 -7.28 -17.76 -1.26
N SER A 58 -7.31 -17.93 0.05
CA SER A 58 -7.82 -19.12 0.71
C SER A 58 -9.34 -19.03 0.85
N GLY A 59 -10.03 -20.18 0.85
CA GLY A 59 -11.47 -20.27 1.09
C GLY A 59 -11.91 -19.87 2.51
N LEU A 60 -10.96 -19.52 3.38
CA LEU A 60 -11.22 -19.18 4.78
C LEU A 60 -12.06 -17.91 4.92
N ILE A 61 -12.03 -17.00 3.93
CA ILE A 61 -12.86 -15.79 3.97
C ILE A 61 -14.32 -16.15 3.74
N GLU A 62 -14.60 -17.02 2.78
CA GLU A 62 -15.93 -17.52 2.47
C GLU A 62 -16.47 -18.39 3.61
N GLU A 63 -15.63 -19.24 4.19
CA GLU A 63 -15.99 -20.07 5.36
C GLU A 63 -16.29 -19.20 6.59
N PHE A 64 -15.49 -18.17 6.84
CA PHE A 64 -15.74 -17.22 7.93
C PHE A 64 -17.05 -16.44 7.71
N ALA A 65 -17.28 -15.92 6.50
CA ALA A 65 -18.52 -15.22 6.18
C ALA A 65 -19.76 -16.13 6.30
N ALA A 66 -19.64 -17.41 5.93
CA ALA A 66 -20.71 -18.39 6.07
C ALA A 66 -21.01 -18.75 7.53
N ALA A 67 -20.02 -18.67 8.42
CA ALA A 67 -20.19 -18.91 9.85
C ALA A 67 -20.94 -17.78 10.58
N PHE A 68 -20.89 -16.55 10.04
CA PHE A 68 -21.53 -15.36 10.61
C PHE A 68 -22.45 -14.65 9.60
N PRO A 69 -23.53 -15.30 9.14
CA PRO A 69 -24.35 -14.80 8.02
C PRO A 69 -25.19 -13.55 8.35
N ASN A 70 -25.37 -13.23 9.63
CA ASN A 70 -26.17 -12.08 10.09
C ASN A 70 -25.31 -10.89 10.55
N GLU A 71 -23.97 -11.03 10.51
CA GLU A 71 -23.05 -9.97 10.91
C GLU A 71 -22.67 -9.19 9.66
N GLU A 72 -23.12 -7.93 9.56
CA GLU A 72 -22.68 -7.06 8.46
C GLU A 72 -21.16 -6.86 8.57
N PRO A 73 -20.40 -6.99 7.47
CA PRO A 73 -18.98 -6.68 7.49
C PRO A 73 -18.84 -5.23 7.95
N ASP A 74 -18.09 -5.03 9.04
CA ASP A 74 -17.91 -3.72 9.66
C ASP A 74 -17.36 -2.73 8.61
N ALA A 75 -18.25 -1.92 8.05
CA ALA A 75 -17.94 -0.99 6.96
C ALA A 75 -17.22 0.27 7.48
N SER A 76 -16.95 0.34 8.79
CA SER A 76 -16.31 1.46 9.47
C SER A 76 -14.88 1.73 8.97
N ASP A 77 -14.23 0.77 8.31
CA ASP A 77 -12.87 0.93 7.75
C ASP A 77 -12.81 1.68 6.40
N ARG A 78 -13.94 2.11 5.81
CA ARG A 78 -13.91 2.98 4.62
C ARG A 78 -13.58 4.44 4.93
N SER A 79 -13.67 4.86 6.18
CA SER A 79 -13.20 6.18 6.60
C SER A 79 -11.97 6.02 7.49
N GLY A 80 -10.80 5.98 6.87
CA GLY A 80 -9.56 6.39 7.52
C GLY A 80 -9.67 7.87 7.90
N THR A 81 -10.47 8.18 8.91
CA THR A 81 -10.44 9.46 9.60
C THR A 81 -9.58 9.26 10.84
N ARG A 82 -8.34 9.71 10.70
CA ARG A 82 -7.38 9.94 11.77
C ARG A 82 -8.11 10.52 13.00
N ALA A 83 -8.20 9.74 14.08
CA ALA A 83 -8.66 10.23 15.37
C ALA A 83 -7.60 11.21 15.93
N ALA A 84 -8.11 12.33 16.45
CA ALA A 84 -7.37 13.45 17.02
C ALA A 84 -6.74 13.12 18.38
#